data_AF-A0A101EJL1-F1
#
_entry.id   AF-A0A101EJL1-F1
#
_cell.length_a   1.000
_cell.length_b   1.000
_cell.length_c   1.000
_cell.angle_alpha   90.00
_cell.angle_beta   90.00
_cell.angle_gamma   90.00
#
_symmetry.space_group_name_H-M   'P 1'
#
loop_
_entity.id
_entity.type
_entity.pdbx_description
1 polymer ?
#
loop_
_entity_poly.entity_id
_entity_poly.type
_entity_poly.pdbx_seq_one_letter_code
_entity_poly.pdbx_strand_id
1 'polypeptide(L)'
;MKAREIGLIGLLLSLSLMLEVSPLKVPTQWGMSIDFVAVPIVVVYILLGFWSSITALFLLFLGLSLVSPASWLGASMKFFATLGVLIGLEIAKRITRFDFKNYKKERDLVIFVLVAYLIGIAIRIPAMVAMNYYYALPLWLGIP
;
A
#
# COMPACT_ATOMS: atom_id res chain seq x y z
N MET A 1 -8.57 -9.73 16.97
CA MET A 1 -8.82 -10.19 15.59
C MET A 1 -9.36 -11.60 15.64
N LYS A 2 -10.36 -11.92 14.81
CA LYS A 2 -10.93 -13.28 14.74
C LYS A 2 -10.06 -14.17 13.84
N ALA A 3 -10.09 -15.49 14.05
CA ALA A 3 -9.33 -16.45 13.24
C ALA A 3 -9.52 -16.27 11.72
N ARG A 4 -10.75 -15.95 11.30
CA ARG A 4 -11.10 -15.64 9.90
C ARG A 4 -10.34 -14.43 9.35
N GLU A 5 -10.17 -13.37 10.14
CA GLU A 5 -9.45 -12.15 9.72
C GLU A 5 -7.97 -12.44 9.52
N ILE A 6 -7.39 -13.21 10.45
CA ILE A 6 -5.98 -13.64 10.37
C ILE A 6 -5.76 -14.50 9.13
N GLY A 7 -6.66 -15.45 8.85
CA GLY A 7 -6.58 -16.29 7.65
C GLY A 7 -6.66 -15.49 6.35
N LEU A 8 -7.57 -14.52 6.26
CA LEU A 8 -7.68 -13.64 5.08
C LEU A 8 -6.44 -12.75 4.89
N ILE A 9 -5.92 -12.21 5.98
CA ILE A 9 -4.67 -11.42 5.95
C ILE A 9 -3.51 -12.31 5.47
N GLY A 10 -3.36 -13.50 6.04
CA GLY A 10 -2.31 -14.44 5.63
C GLY A 10 -2.37 -14.81 4.14
N LEU A 11 -3.58 -15.05 3.62
CA LEU A 11 -3.80 -15.35 2.20
C LEU A 11 -3.48 -14.15 1.29
N LEU A 12 -3.92 -12.95 1.65
CA LEU A 12 -3.64 -11.76 0.85
C LEU A 12 -2.17 -11.33 0.94
N LEU A 13 -1.51 -11.58 2.07
CA LEU A 13 -0.08 -11.38 2.24
C LEU A 13 0.73 -12.36 1.40
N SER A 14 0.40 -13.65 1.40
CA SER A 14 1.10 -14.62 0.57
C SER A 14 0.96 -14.29 -0.92
N LEU A 15 -0.23 -13.85 -1.35
CA LEU A 15 -0.44 -13.35 -2.70
C LEU A 15 0.43 -12.12 -3.00
N SER A 16 0.51 -11.16 -2.08
CA SER A 16 1.34 -9.96 -2.22
C SER A 16 2.83 -10.30 -2.36
N LEU A 17 3.35 -11.21 -1.54
CA LEU A 17 4.74 -11.69 -1.64
C LEU A 17 4.99 -12.52 -2.91
N MET A 18 4.03 -13.34 -3.33
CA MET A 18 4.11 -14.06 -4.60
C MET A 18 4.21 -13.08 -5.78
N LEU A 19 3.41 -12.01 -5.79
CA LEU A 19 3.48 -10.97 -6.81
C LEU A 19 4.82 -10.23 -6.80
N GLU A 20 5.44 -10.05 -5.63
CA GLU A 20 6.78 -9.49 -5.53
C GLU A 20 7.85 -10.39 -6.15
N VAL A 21 7.73 -11.71 -6.06
CA VAL A 21 8.73 -12.60 -6.68
C VAL A 21 8.41 -12.85 -8.16
N SER A 22 7.17 -12.63 -8.56
CA SER A 22 6.72 -12.86 -9.94
C SER A 22 7.40 -11.91 -10.95
N PRO A 23 7.52 -12.34 -12.22
CA PRO A 23 8.01 -11.49 -13.31
C PRO A 23 6.98 -10.44 -13.75
N LEU A 24 5.82 -10.33 -13.09
CA LEU A 24 4.75 -9.37 -13.39
C LEU A 24 5.11 -7.98 -12.84
N LYS A 25 6.24 -7.46 -13.31
CA LYS A 25 6.78 -6.17 -12.93
C LYS A 25 7.09 -5.36 -14.18
N VAL A 26 6.75 -4.08 -14.16
CA VAL A 26 7.10 -3.17 -15.24
C VAL A 26 8.36 -2.41 -14.84
N PRO A 27 9.52 -2.66 -15.49
CA PRO A 27 10.74 -1.93 -15.19
C PRO A 27 10.58 -0.45 -15.60
N THR A 28 11.11 0.45 -14.78
CA THR A 28 11.14 1.89 -15.04
C THR A 28 12.57 2.34 -15.31
N GLN A 29 12.72 3.52 -15.91
CA GLN A 29 14.01 4.08 -16.30
C GLN A 29 14.93 4.42 -15.11
N TRP A 30 14.38 4.47 -13.90
CA TRP A 30 15.08 4.87 -12.67
C TRP A 30 15.52 3.69 -11.80
N GLY A 31 15.68 2.49 -12.40
CA GLY A 31 16.07 1.28 -11.67
C GLY A 31 15.01 0.75 -10.71
N MET A 32 13.80 1.31 -10.73
CA MET A 32 12.65 0.85 -9.96
C MET A 32 11.71 0.01 -10.84
N SER A 33 10.92 -0.86 -10.23
CA SER A 33 9.87 -1.61 -10.90
C SER A 33 8.50 -1.25 -10.34
N ILE A 34 7.51 -1.08 -11.21
CA ILE A 34 6.10 -1.00 -10.80
C ILE A 34 5.62 -2.43 -10.57
N ASP A 35 5.11 -2.68 -9.37
CA ASP A 35 4.60 -3.96 -8.91
C ASP A 35 3.19 -3.83 -8.32
N PHE A 36 2.52 -4.97 -8.15
CA PHE A 36 1.13 -5.03 -7.67
C PHE A 36 1.00 -5.41 -6.19
N VAL A 37 2.11 -5.33 -5.44
CA VAL A 37 2.22 -5.78 -4.04
C VAL A 37 1.26 -5.01 -3.12
N ALA A 38 0.99 -3.74 -3.43
CA ALA A 38 0.03 -2.92 -2.67
C ALA A 38 -1.44 -3.35 -2.86
N VAL A 39 -1.79 -4.00 -3.98
CA VAL A 39 -3.19 -4.30 -4.33
C VAL A 39 -3.84 -5.24 -3.31
N PRO A 40 -3.25 -6.39 -2.93
CA PRO A 40 -3.82 -7.25 -1.89
C PRO A 40 -4.01 -6.54 -0.54
N ILE A 41 -3.13 -5.59 -0.18
CA ILE A 41 -3.25 -4.82 1.07
C ILE A 41 -4.44 -3.85 1.02
N VAL A 42 -4.68 -3.21 -0.12
CA VAL A 42 -5.89 -2.40 -0.33
C VAL A 42 -7.15 -3.26 -0.26
N VAL A 43 -7.10 -4.50 -0.76
CA VAL A 43 -8.20 -5.46 -0.60
C VAL A 43 -8.45 -5.79 0.88
N VAL A 44 -7.39 -5.99 1.69
CA VAL A 44 -7.53 -6.14 3.15
C VAL A 44 -8.24 -4.93 3.76
N TYR A 45 -7.89 -3.71 3.36
CA TYR A 45 -8.54 -2.49 3.83
C TYR A 45 -10.04 -2.48 3.53
N ILE A 46 -10.42 -2.80 2.29
CA ILE A 46 -11.83 -2.80 1.87
C ILE A 46 -12.63 -3.87 2.63
N LEU A 47 -12.06 -5.06 2.84
CA LEU A 47 -12.77 -6.19 3.46
C LEU A 47 -12.81 -6.12 4.99
N LEU A 48 -11.70 -5.76 5.63
CA LEU A 48 -11.47 -5.89 7.07
C LEU A 48 -11.24 -4.55 7.79
N GLY A 49 -11.15 -3.45 7.05
CA GLY A 49 -10.99 -2.10 7.58
C GLY A 49 -9.54 -1.68 7.85
N PHE A 50 -9.41 -0.45 8.35
CA PHE A 50 -8.14 0.25 8.49
C PHE A 50 -7.12 -0.49 9.37
N TRP A 51 -7.48 -0.85 10.60
CA TRP A 51 -6.55 -1.48 11.54
C TRP A 51 -6.02 -2.83 11.03
N SER A 52 -6.89 -3.65 10.44
CA SER A 52 -6.51 -4.91 9.81
C SER A 52 -5.53 -4.71 8.66
N SER A 53 -5.72 -3.66 7.86
CA SER A 53 -4.81 -3.33 6.75
C SER A 53 -3.46 -2.78 7.22
N ILE A 54 -3.41 -2.05 8.34
CA ILE A 54 -2.15 -1.61 8.95
C ILE A 54 -1.36 -2.81 9.46
N THR A 55 -2.02 -3.76 10.13
CA THR A 55 -1.39 -5.01 10.56
C THR A 55 -0.86 -5.80 9.37
N ALA A 56 -1.66 -5.95 8.30
CA ALA A 56 -1.22 -6.59 7.07
C ALA A 56 -0.02 -5.84 6.45
N LEU A 57 -0.06 -4.51 6.37
CA LEU A 57 1.02 -3.71 5.82
C LEU A 57 2.34 -3.88 6.60
N PHE A 58 2.28 -3.97 7.93
CA PHE A 58 3.46 -4.25 8.75
C PHE A 58 4.03 -5.64 8.51
N LEU A 59 3.16 -6.66 8.43
CA LEU A 59 3.58 -8.02 8.08
C LEU A 59 4.15 -8.11 6.67
N LEU A 60 3.61 -7.32 5.73
CA LEU A 60 4.14 -7.21 4.38
C LEU A 60 5.55 -6.64 4.39
N PHE A 61 5.80 -5.57 5.16
CA PHE A 61 7.15 -5.00 5.28
C PHE A 61 8.16 -6.04 5.78
N LEU A 62 7.79 -6.83 6.80
CA LEU A 62 8.64 -7.91 7.30
C LEU A 62 8.87 -8.98 6.23
N GLY A 63 7.80 -9.43 5.55
CA GLY A 63 7.91 -10.43 4.48
C GLY A 63 8.76 -9.96 3.31
N LEU A 64 8.58 -8.72 2.85
CA LEU A 64 9.37 -8.12 1.79
C LEU A 64 10.83 -7.95 2.19
N SER A 65 11.12 -7.61 3.45
CA SER A 65 12.50 -7.47 3.92
C SER A 65 13.27 -8.79 3.90
N LEU A 66 12.57 -9.94 3.93
CA LEU A 66 13.16 -11.27 3.88
C LEU A 66 13.23 -11.84 2.44
N VAL A 67 12.26 -11.51 1.60
CA VAL A 67 12.05 -12.15 0.28
C VAL A 67 12.47 -11.25 -0.88
N SER A 68 12.40 -9.93 -0.73
CA SER A 68 12.63 -9.00 -1.84
C SER A 68 14.12 -8.89 -2.19
N PRO A 69 14.47 -8.95 -3.48
CA PRO A 69 15.83 -8.65 -3.95
C PRO A 69 16.28 -7.21 -3.66
N ALA A 70 15.32 -6.29 -3.49
CA ALA A 70 15.58 -4.85 -3.34
C ALA A 70 16.01 -4.44 -1.91
N SER A 71 16.34 -5.43 -1.06
CA SER A 71 16.69 -5.27 0.36
C SER A 71 15.59 -4.62 1.22
N TRP A 72 15.88 -4.45 2.51
CA TRP A 72 15.01 -3.76 3.47
C TRP A 72 14.67 -2.32 3.04
N LEU A 73 15.55 -1.66 2.28
CA LEU A 73 15.31 -0.32 1.76
C LEU A 73 14.13 -0.31 0.79
N GLY A 74 14.10 -1.22 -0.19
CA GLY A 74 12.96 -1.36 -1.11
C GLY A 74 11.66 -1.69 -0.38
N ALA A 75 11.72 -2.56 0.64
CA ALA A 75 10.57 -2.89 1.47
C ALA A 75 10.02 -1.66 2.21
N SER A 76 10.88 -0.82 2.78
CA SER A 76 10.47 0.39 3.50
C SER A 76 9.81 1.40 2.56
N MET A 77 10.34 1.60 1.36
CA MET A 77 9.76 2.51 0.37
C MET A 77 8.36 2.07 -0.06
N LYS A 78 8.16 0.75 -0.27
CA LYS A 78 6.83 0.19 -0.57
C LYS A 78 5.88 0.31 0.62
N PHE A 79 6.39 0.16 1.85
CA PHE A 79 5.62 0.35 3.07
C PHE A 79 5.06 1.76 3.15
N PHE A 80 5.90 2.79 3.05
CA PHE A 80 5.45 4.19 3.13
C PHE A 80 4.54 4.59 1.96
N ALA A 81 4.84 4.11 0.75
CA ALA A 81 3.99 4.33 -0.42
C ALA A 81 2.58 3.77 -0.21
N THR A 82 2.48 2.55 0.35
CA THR A 82 1.19 1.88 0.61
C THR A 82 0.48 2.49 1.80
N LEU A 83 1.22 2.89 2.85
CA LEU A 83 0.68 3.59 4.01
C LEU A 83 -0.02 4.88 3.60
N GLY A 84 0.59 5.68 2.71
CA GLY A 84 -0.02 6.90 2.18
C GLY A 84 -1.35 6.63 1.47
N VAL A 85 -1.45 5.53 0.73
CA VAL A 85 -2.70 5.11 0.07
C VAL A 85 -3.76 4.70 1.11
N LEU A 86 -3.39 3.92 2.13
CA LEU A 86 -4.33 3.51 3.19
C LEU A 86 -4.86 4.70 3.99
N ILE A 87 -3.99 5.66 4.31
CA ILE A 87 -4.39 6.90 4.99
C ILE A 87 -5.30 7.71 4.08
N GLY A 88 -4.96 7.85 2.79
CA GLY A 88 -5.80 8.57 1.82
C GLY A 88 -7.19 7.95 1.68
N LEU A 89 -7.28 6.61 1.61
CA LEU A 89 -8.54 5.89 1.61
C LEU A 89 -9.35 6.13 2.89
N GLU A 90 -8.72 6.07 4.06
CA GLU A 90 -9.40 6.27 5.35
C GLU A 90 -9.90 7.70 5.53
N ILE A 91 -9.11 8.70 5.12
CA ILE A 91 -9.54 10.11 5.14
C ILE A 91 -10.70 10.31 4.17
N ALA A 92 -10.59 9.81 2.94
CA ALA A 92 -11.66 9.92 1.95
C ALA A 92 -12.96 9.27 2.45
N LYS A 93 -12.86 8.08 3.06
CA LYS A 93 -14.02 7.37 3.63
C LYS A 93 -14.71 8.21 4.71
N ARG A 94 -13.93 8.90 5.55
CA ARG A 94 -14.47 9.78 6.60
C ARG A 94 -15.11 11.05 6.03
N ILE A 95 -14.52 11.64 5.00
CA ILE A 95 -15.03 12.86 4.35
C ILE A 95 -16.33 12.56 3.61
N THR A 96 -16.36 11.50 2.80
CA THR A 96 -17.54 11.14 2.00
C THR A 96 -18.57 10.34 2.80
N ARG A 97 -18.22 9.93 4.03
CA ARG A 97 -19.02 9.03 4.89
C ARG A 97 -19.44 7.75 4.16
N PHE A 98 -18.57 7.28 3.26
CA PHE A 98 -18.87 6.13 2.41
C PHE A 98 -18.87 4.83 3.22
N ASP A 99 -19.89 4.01 3.01
CA ASP A 99 -19.98 2.67 3.57
C ASP A 99 -19.99 1.63 2.44
N PHE A 100 -18.94 0.80 2.41
CA PHE A 100 -18.77 -0.27 1.44
C PHE A 100 -19.93 -1.28 1.44
N LYS A 101 -20.69 -1.40 2.54
CA LYS A 101 -21.78 -2.37 2.67
C LYS A 101 -23.15 -1.84 2.23
N ASN A 102 -23.35 -0.53 2.25
CA ASN A 102 -24.70 0.07 2.19
C ASN A 102 -24.83 1.20 1.15
N TYR A 103 -23.91 1.31 0.20
CA TYR A 103 -24.01 2.35 -0.83
C TYR A 103 -25.20 2.07 -1.75
N LYS A 104 -26.09 3.08 -1.91
CA LYS A 104 -27.33 2.96 -2.69
C LYS A 104 -27.18 3.45 -4.13
N LYS A 105 -26.16 4.26 -4.42
CA LYS A 105 -25.96 4.91 -5.71
C LYS A 105 -24.52 4.73 -6.17
N GLU A 106 -24.35 4.37 -7.44
CA GLU A 106 -23.03 4.27 -8.08
C GLU A 106 -22.27 5.60 -8.05
N ARG A 107 -22.99 6.72 -8.10
CA ARG A 107 -22.42 8.07 -7.97
C ARG A 107 -21.60 8.24 -6.68
N ASP A 108 -22.05 7.66 -5.56
CA ASP A 108 -21.37 7.82 -4.27
C ASP A 108 -20.05 7.05 -4.26
N LEU A 109 -20.01 5.88 -4.94
CA LEU A 109 -18.78 5.11 -5.14
C LEU A 109 -17.79 5.90 -6.01
N VAL A 110 -18.24 6.48 -7.13
CA VAL A 110 -17.38 7.27 -8.01
C VAL A 110 -16.81 8.48 -7.27
N ILE A 111 -17.63 9.20 -6.50
CA ILE A 111 -17.17 10.33 -5.67
C ILE A 111 -16.15 9.86 -4.65
N PHE A 112 -16.40 8.76 -3.95
CA PHE A 112 -15.45 8.19 -2.98
C PHE A 112 -14.11 7.84 -3.64
N VAL A 113 -14.13 7.14 -4.78
CA VAL A 113 -12.90 6.75 -5.50
C VAL A 113 -12.12 7.97 -5.97
N LEU A 114 -12.80 9.00 -6.51
CA LEU A 114 -12.16 10.24 -6.93
C LEU A 114 -11.50 10.97 -5.76
N VAL A 115 -12.22 11.12 -4.64
CA VAL A 115 -11.69 11.78 -3.44
C VAL A 115 -10.53 10.96 -2.85
N ALA A 116 -10.65 9.64 -2.76
CA ALA A 116 -9.59 8.74 -2.29
C ALA A 116 -8.34 8.81 -3.18
N TYR A 117 -8.52 8.87 -4.49
CA TYR A 117 -7.42 9.02 -5.44
C TYR A 117 -6.69 10.36 -5.25
N LEU A 118 -7.43 11.47 -5.19
CA LEU A 118 -6.85 12.80 -5.00
C LEU A 118 -6.10 12.93 -3.67
N ILE A 119 -6.70 12.48 -2.57
CA ILE A 119 -6.07 12.53 -1.25
C ILE A 119 -4.90 11.56 -1.17
N GLY A 120 -5.04 10.34 -1.70
CA GLY A 120 -3.97 9.35 -1.76
C GLY A 120 -2.75 9.89 -2.50
N ILE A 121 -2.95 10.56 -3.63
CA ILE A 121 -1.88 11.25 -4.36
C ILE A 121 -1.28 12.39 -3.56
N ALA A 122 -2.12 13.25 -2.98
CA ALA A 122 -1.68 14.41 -2.21
C ALA A 122 -0.83 14.03 -0.98
N ILE A 123 -1.06 12.85 -0.40
CA ILE A 123 -0.25 12.32 0.71
C ILE A 123 0.98 11.57 0.18
N ARG A 124 0.77 10.68 -0.78
CA ARG A 124 1.83 9.79 -1.28
C ARG A 124 2.95 10.55 -1.98
N ILE A 125 2.64 11.51 -2.86
CA ILE A 125 3.68 12.19 -3.63
C ILE A 125 4.65 12.95 -2.71
N PRO A 126 4.21 13.85 -1.81
CA PRO A 126 5.14 14.54 -0.92
C PRO A 126 5.91 13.60 0.00
N ALA A 127 5.25 12.57 0.54
CA ALA A 127 5.90 11.56 1.38
C ALA A 127 6.99 10.81 0.62
N MET A 128 6.72 10.37 -0.61
CA MET A 128 7.71 9.66 -1.42
C MET A 128 8.82 10.58 -1.91
N VAL A 129 8.55 11.85 -2.17
CA VAL A 129 9.62 12.83 -2.47
C VAL A 129 10.54 12.96 -1.27
N ALA A 130 10.00 13.21 -0.07
CA ALA A 130 10.81 13.32 1.14
C ALA A 130 11.62 12.04 1.42
N MET A 131 10.99 10.88 1.33
CA MET A 131 11.67 9.60 1.57
C MET A 131 12.71 9.27 0.50
N ASN A 132 12.49 9.65 -0.76
CA ASN A 132 13.54 9.46 -1.77
C ASN A 132 14.73 10.38 -1.55
N TYR A 133 14.50 11.68 -1.34
CA TYR A 133 15.58 12.67 -1.22
C TYR A 133 16.40 12.53 0.06
N TYR A 134 15.75 12.28 1.20
CA TYR A 134 16.42 12.29 2.50
C TYR A 134 16.75 10.91 3.07
N TYR A 135 16.20 9.83 2.49
CA TYR A 135 16.36 8.49 3.03
C TYR A 135 16.87 7.49 1.99
N ALA A 136 16.16 7.32 0.86
CA ALA A 136 16.54 6.30 -0.13
C ALA A 136 17.82 6.65 -0.90
N LEU A 137 17.93 7.88 -1.42
CA LEU A 137 19.10 8.29 -2.21
C LEU A 137 20.40 8.31 -1.39
N PRO A 138 20.45 8.88 -0.16
CA PRO A 138 21.66 8.85 0.66
C PRO A 138 22.10 7.42 0.98
N LEU A 139 21.16 6.55 1.37
CA LEU A 139 21.45 5.15 1.68
C LEU A 139 21.86 4.33 0.45
N TRP A 140 21.28 4.62 -0.72
CA TRP A 140 21.58 3.91 -1.96
C TRP A 140 22.91 4.36 -2.59
N LEU A 141 23.23 5.66 -2.54
CA LEU A 141 24.47 6.23 -3.05
C LEU A 141 25.65 6.15 -2.06
N GLY A 142 25.38 5.82 -0.79
CA GLY A 142 26.39 5.81 0.27
C GLY A 142 26.91 7.20 0.63
N ILE A 143 26.12 8.25 0.38
CA ILE A 143 26.45 9.64 0.70
C ILE A 143 25.90 9.92 2.11
N PRO A 144 26.71 10.47 3.04
CA PRO A 144 26.27 10.77 4.40
C PRO A 144 25.13 11.80 4.46
#